data_AF-A0A7C4ZAK4-F1
#
_entry.id   AF-A0A7C4ZAK4-F1
#
_cell.length_a   1.000
_cell.length_b   1.000
_cell.length_c   1.000
_cell.angle_alpha   90.00
_cell.angle_beta   90.00
_cell.angle_gamma   90.00
#
_symmetry.space_group_name_H-M   'P 1'
#
loop_
_entity.id
_entity.type
_entity.pdbx_description
1 polymer ?
#
loop_
_entity_poly.entity_id
_entity_poly.type
_entity_poly.pdbx_seq_one_letter_code
_entity_poly.pdbx_strand_id
1 'polypeptide(L)'
;MRYRVEYLTEADEEDAVCVSIDAECDLTTAEWFARARGADARKRYKAEGFQIRDLEDAGRIVVLESFDEPLSRFHAGDEVIH
;
A
#
# COMPACT_ATOMS: atom_id res chain seq x y z
N MET A 1 -13.55 8.26 -4.54
CA MET A 1 -12.31 7.46 -4.36
C MET A 1 -11.62 7.89 -3.08
N ARG A 2 -11.55 6.98 -2.09
CA ARG A 2 -11.05 7.31 -0.75
C ARG A 2 -9.62 6.82 -0.52
N TYR A 3 -9.28 5.64 -1.03
CA TYR A 3 -7.95 5.06 -0.87
C TYR A 3 -7.26 4.87 -2.22
N ARG A 4 -5.94 4.97 -2.23
CA ARG A 4 -5.08 4.56 -3.35
C ARG A 4 -4.14 3.46 -2.87
N VAL A 5 -4.18 2.31 -3.54
CA VAL A 5 -3.23 1.23 -3.34
C VAL A 5 -2.08 1.43 -4.32
N GLU A 6 -0.85 1.50 -3.81
CA GLU A 6 0.37 1.65 -4.61
C GLU A 6 1.26 0.45 -4.34
N TYR A 7 1.66 -0.25 -5.38
CA TYR A 7 2.60 -1.36 -5.28
C TYR A 7 4.01 -0.84 -5.50
N LEU A 8 4.96 -1.33 -4.70
CA LEU A 8 6.32 -0.81 -4.67
C LEU A 8 7.29 -1.87 -5.21
N THR A 9 8.23 -1.49 -6.08
CA THR A 9 9.34 -2.39 -6.48
C THR A 9 10.33 -2.62 -5.36
N GLU A 10 10.52 -1.63 -4.47
CA GLU A 10 11.30 -1.74 -3.24
C GLU A 10 10.34 -1.39 -2.09
N ALA A 11 10.08 -2.34 -1.20
CA ALA A 11 8.98 -2.20 -0.23
C ALA A 11 9.21 -1.13 0.85
N ASP A 12 10.45 -0.71 1.03
CA ASP A 12 10.92 0.33 1.96
C ASP A 12 11.07 1.71 1.33
N GLU A 13 10.94 1.83 0.00
CA GLU A 13 11.05 3.11 -0.71
C GLU A 13 9.68 3.59 -1.22
N GLU A 14 9.12 4.64 -0.60
CA GLU A 14 7.77 5.15 -0.92
C GLU A 14 7.60 5.62 -2.38
N ASP A 15 8.70 6.07 -3.00
CA ASP A 15 8.72 6.59 -4.38
C ASP A 15 8.88 5.47 -5.43
N ALA A 16 9.15 4.23 -5.00
CA ALA A 16 9.35 3.07 -5.88
C ALA A 16 8.02 2.49 -6.43
N VAL A 17 7.02 3.34 -6.67
CA VAL A 17 5.69 2.93 -7.12
C VAL A 17 5.73 2.38 -8.54
N CYS A 18 5.39 1.09 -8.70
CA CYS A 18 5.34 0.42 -10.00
C CYS A 18 3.94 0.40 -10.62
N VAL A 19 2.89 0.36 -9.80
CA VAL A 19 1.49 0.46 -10.25
C VAL A 19 0.61 0.95 -9.11
N SER A 20 -0.39 1.78 -9.45
CA SER A 20 -1.36 2.30 -8.50
C SER A 20 -2.80 2.02 -8.94
N ILE A 21 -3.68 1.85 -7.96
CA ILE A 21 -5.10 1.59 -8.16
C ILE A 21 -5.90 2.39 -7.15
N ASP A 22 -6.81 3.23 -7.65
CA ASP A 22 -7.72 3.98 -6.79
C ASP A 22 -8.94 3.11 -6.43
N ALA A 23 -9.30 3.12 -5.15
CA ALA A 23 -10.37 2.34 -4.57
C ALA A 23 -11.38 3.24 -3.82
N GLU A 24 -12.67 3.02 -4.10
CA GLU A 24 -13.77 3.64 -3.38
C GLU A 24 -14.42 2.61 -2.44
N CYS A 25 -13.73 2.34 -1.34
CA CYS A 25 -14.15 1.40 -0.32
C CYS A 25 -13.61 1.82 1.06
N ASP A 26 -13.91 1.05 2.10
CA ASP A 26 -13.26 1.18 3.40
C ASP A 26 -11.83 0.61 3.39
N LEU A 27 -11.02 0.97 4.39
CA LEU A 27 -9.61 0.59 4.47
C LEU A 27 -9.42 -0.93 4.52
N THR A 28 -10.29 -1.65 5.23
CA THR A 28 -10.20 -3.12 5.33
C THR A 28 -10.38 -3.74 3.94
N THR A 29 -11.38 -3.31 3.20
CA THR A 29 -11.61 -3.76 1.82
C THR A 29 -10.43 -3.41 0.89
N ALA A 30 -9.82 -2.22 1.06
CA ALA A 30 -8.61 -1.83 0.32
C ALA A 30 -7.41 -2.75 0.62
N GLU A 31 -7.17 -3.09 1.90
CA GLU A 31 -6.12 -4.05 2.32
C GLU A 31 -6.35 -5.43 1.70
N TRP A 32 -7.59 -5.95 1.77
CA TRP A 32 -7.94 -7.24 1.17
C TRP A 32 -7.69 -7.24 -0.34
N PHE A 33 -8.10 -6.16 -1.02
CA PHE A 33 -7.86 -6.00 -2.45
C PHE A 33 -6.37 -5.95 -2.78
N ALA A 34 -5.60 -5.18 -2.01
CA ALA A 34 -4.15 -5.04 -2.19
C ALA A 34 -3.44 -6.40 -2.10
N ARG A 35 -3.77 -7.20 -1.08
CA ARG A 35 -3.25 -8.56 -0.87
C ARG A 35 -3.68 -9.52 -1.97
N ALA A 36 -4.98 -9.52 -2.33
CA ALA A 36 -5.52 -10.41 -3.36
C ALA A 36 -4.87 -10.19 -4.73
N ARG A 37 -4.49 -8.94 -5.03
CA ARG A 37 -3.79 -8.55 -6.26
C ARG A 37 -2.27 -8.64 -6.15
N GLY A 38 -1.72 -8.84 -4.95
CA GLY A 38 -0.28 -8.89 -4.70
C GLY A 38 0.44 -9.92 -5.58
N ALA A 39 -0.08 -11.13 -5.73
CA ALA A 39 0.55 -12.16 -6.57
C ALA A 39 0.69 -11.73 -8.05
N ASP A 40 -0.30 -11.01 -8.58
CA ASP A 40 -0.24 -10.48 -9.95
C ASP A 40 0.75 -9.32 -10.04
N ALA A 41 0.77 -8.44 -9.03
CA ALA A 41 1.71 -7.33 -8.95
C ALA A 41 3.18 -7.80 -8.86
N ARG A 42 3.47 -8.80 -8.01
CA ARG A 42 4.80 -9.45 -7.93
C ARG A 42 5.23 -10.00 -9.28
N LYS A 43 4.32 -10.69 -9.98
CA LYS A 43 4.63 -11.36 -11.24
C LYS A 43 4.88 -10.37 -12.39
N ARG A 44 4.02 -9.35 -12.53
CA ARG A 44 4.03 -8.43 -13.67
C ARG A 44 4.94 -7.23 -13.47
N TYR A 45 4.96 -6.68 -12.26
CA TYR A 45 5.62 -5.41 -11.96
C TYR A 45 6.79 -5.55 -11.00
N LYS A 46 7.14 -6.79 -10.61
CA LYS A 46 8.21 -7.07 -9.64
C LYS A 46 7.98 -6.36 -8.31
N ALA A 47 6.72 -6.16 -7.93
CA ALA A 47 6.40 -5.55 -6.66
C ALA A 47 6.92 -6.41 -5.50
N GLU A 48 7.49 -5.78 -4.49
CA GLU A 48 7.96 -6.39 -3.25
C GLU A 48 7.03 -6.07 -2.08
N GLY A 49 6.20 -5.04 -2.22
CA GLY A 49 5.21 -4.65 -1.22
C GLY A 49 4.12 -3.75 -1.79
N PHE A 50 3.34 -3.16 -0.89
CA PHE A 50 2.36 -2.13 -1.21
C PHE A 50 2.19 -1.13 -0.07
N GLN A 51 1.78 0.08 -0.43
CA GLN A 51 1.25 1.08 0.49
C GLN A 51 -0.19 1.43 0.15
N ILE A 52 -0.94 1.89 1.15
CA ILE A 52 -2.28 2.45 0.96
C ILE A 52 -2.27 3.90 1.44
N ARG A 53 -2.65 4.81 0.56
CA ARG A 53 -2.80 6.24 0.83
C ARG A 53 -4.27 6.61 1.02
N ASP A 54 -4.60 7.38 2.05
CA ASP A 54 -5.91 8.00 2.22
C ASP A 54 -5.94 9.33 1.47
N LEU A 55 -6.74 9.40 0.40
CA LEU A 55 -6.86 10.57 -0.46
C LEU A 55 -7.69 11.69 0.17
N GLU A 56 -8.51 11.38 1.18
CA GLU A 56 -9.26 12.39 1.94
C GLU A 56 -8.38 13.04 3.02
N ASP A 57 -7.32 12.35 3.46
CA ASP A 57 -6.30 12.86 4.40
C ASP A 57 -4.98 13.20 3.68
N ALA A 58 -5.07 14.07 2.66
CA ALA A 58 -3.92 14.61 1.92
C ALA A 58 -2.96 13.57 1.29
N GLY A 59 -3.42 12.35 1.01
CA GLY A 59 -2.59 11.28 0.46
C GLY A 59 -1.67 10.63 1.50
N ARG A 60 -1.99 10.75 2.79
CA ARG A 60 -1.26 10.13 3.90
C ARG A 60 -1.21 8.62 3.75
N ILE A 61 -0.03 8.03 3.96
CA ILE A 61 0.13 6.59 4.04
C ILE A 61 -0.50 6.09 5.35
N VAL A 62 -1.44 5.15 5.22
CA VAL A 62 -2.13 4.50 6.35
C VAL A 62 -1.78 3.03 6.47
N VAL A 63 -1.19 2.44 5.43
CA VAL A 63 -0.67 1.06 5.42
C VAL A 63 0.60 1.05 4.58
N LEU A 64 1.63 0.36 5.04
CA LEU A 64 2.82 0.00 4.27
C LEU A 64 3.17 -1.44 4.64
N GLU A 65 3.31 -2.32 3.66
CA GLU A 65 3.51 -3.75 3.86
C GLU A 65 4.43 -4.34 2.79
N SER A 66 5.44 -5.09 3.22
CA SER A 66 6.18 -5.98 2.33
C SER A 66 5.46 -7.32 2.18
N PHE A 67 5.58 -7.97 1.03
CA PHE A 67 4.97 -9.29 0.84
C PHE A 67 5.71 -10.43 1.54
N ASP A 68 6.99 -10.21 1.90
CA ASP A 68 7.85 -11.23 2.50
C ASP A 68 7.92 -11.12 4.03
N GLU A 69 7.69 -9.94 4.60
CA GLU A 69 7.56 -9.69 6.04
C GLU A 69 6.23 -8.95 6.38
N PRO A 70 5.17 -9.69 6.77
CA PRO A 70 3.96 -9.09 7.36
C PRO A 70 4.22 -8.80 8.85
N LEU A 71 3.81 -7.70 9.53
CA LEU A 71 2.76 -6.69 9.38
C LEU A 71 3.11 -5.50 10.30
N SER A 72 3.11 -4.26 9.78
CA SER A 72 2.99 -3.04 10.60
C SER A 72 1.76 -2.26 10.13
N ARG A 73 0.77 -2.07 11.02
CA ARG A 73 -0.32 -1.11 10.81
C ARG A 73 0.10 0.22 11.42
N PHE A 74 -0.09 1.32 10.70
CA PHE A 74 0.17 2.65 11.23
C PHE A 74 -1.14 3.26 11.71
N HIS A 75 -1.19 3.64 12.97
CA HIS A 75 -2.26 4.42 13.57
C HIS A 75 -1.99 5.92 13.42
N ALA A 76 -3.03 6.74 13.58
CA ALA A 76 -2.89 8.18 13.57
C ALA A 76 -1.97 8.64 14.71
N GLY A 77 -0.74 9.03 14.37
CA GLY A 77 0.30 9.46 15.32
C GLY A 77 1.56 8.59 15.28
N ASP A 78 1.53 7.46 14.57
CA ASP A 78 2.72 6.67 14.32
C ASP A 78 3.64 7.44 13.35
N GLU A 79 4.86 7.75 13.79
CA GLU A 79 5.93 8.18 12.89
C GLU A 79 6.34 6.97 12.06
N VAL A 80 6.15 7.05 10.74
CA VAL A 80 6.89 6.22 9.79
C VAL A 80 8.31 6.78 9.80
N ILE A 81 9.17 6.25 10.68
CA ILE A 81 10.58 6.60 10.70
C ILE A 81 11.27 5.71 9.67
N HIS A 82 11.77 6.35 8.61
CA HIS A 82 12.70 5.80 7.63
C HIS A 82 14.11 5.75 8.20
#